data_AF-A0A9X1U1X0-F1
#
_entry.id   AF-A0A9X1U1X0-F1
#
_cell.length_a   1.000
_cell.length_b   1.000
_cell.length_c   1.000
_cell.angle_alpha   90.00
_cell.angle_beta   90.00
_cell.angle_gamma   90.00
#
_symmetry.space_group_name_H-M   'P 1'
#
loop_
_entity.id
_entity.type
_entity.pdbx_description
1 polymer ?
#
loop_
_entity_poly.entity_id
_entity_poly.type
_entity_poly.pdbx_seq_one_letter_code
_entity_poly.pdbx_strand_id
1 'polypeptide(L)'
;MSKKVQQKNIQTESGDVVGRDKIVNSPKKIKISQIRRLFQELSEEYDNKDKIEEICFELTEYQIEKDVIGLDAKLNDAGCTENYIEDAEIVKQKFAKKLYHYQEYQSAQRIFVLLLAQVSELFRAKILPLLNSGKDVIELQNDIYIEIINPVYELLNREASEDNVLYLNQAEIKGMVYYLTGRCHIKWVA
;
A
#
# COMPACT_ATOMS: atom_id res chain seq x y z
N MET A 1 -7.64 -44.84 -48.67
CA MET A 1 -7.16 -45.89 -47.75
C MET A 1 -6.35 -45.22 -46.65
N SER A 2 -6.79 -45.28 -45.39
CA SER A 2 -6.04 -44.72 -44.26
C SER A 2 -4.92 -45.69 -43.87
N LYS A 3 -3.65 -45.26 -43.94
CA LYS A 3 -2.50 -46.08 -43.53
C LYS A 3 -2.52 -46.26 -42.02
N LYS A 4 -2.63 -47.51 -41.54
CA LYS A 4 -2.48 -47.85 -40.12
C LYS A 4 -1.00 -47.77 -39.75
N VAL A 5 -0.66 -46.94 -38.76
CA VAL A 5 0.67 -46.87 -38.14
C VAL A 5 0.60 -47.61 -36.81
N GLN A 6 1.51 -48.57 -36.59
CA GLN A 6 1.63 -49.30 -35.32
C GLN A 6 2.89 -48.86 -34.59
N GLN A 7 2.76 -48.49 -33.31
CA GLN A 7 3.90 -48.24 -32.42
C GLN A 7 4.00 -49.40 -31.41
N LYS A 8 5.20 -49.93 -31.19
CA LYS A 8 5.49 -51.05 -30.27
C LYS A 8 6.80 -50.79 -29.51
N ASN A 9 7.00 -51.46 -28.37
CA ASN A 9 8.21 -51.41 -27.53
C ASN A 9 8.54 -50.02 -26.94
N ILE A 10 7.53 -49.30 -26.42
CA ILE A 10 7.78 -48.01 -25.75
C ILE A 10 8.00 -48.27 -24.25
N GLN A 11 9.12 -47.80 -23.72
CA GLN A 11 9.46 -47.85 -22.29
C GLN A 11 9.71 -46.43 -21.79
N THR A 12 9.15 -46.06 -20.63
CA THR A 12 9.43 -44.78 -19.97
C THR A 12 9.64 -45.01 -18.48
N GLU A 13 10.57 -44.28 -17.87
CA GLU A 13 10.88 -44.39 -16.44
C GLU A 13 10.07 -43.39 -15.58
N SER A 14 9.69 -42.22 -16.13
CA SER A 14 8.76 -41.27 -15.51
C SER A 14 8.29 -40.20 -16.51
N GLY A 15 7.60 -40.61 -17.57
CA GLY A 15 7.11 -39.69 -18.60
C GLY A 15 5.95 -40.22 -19.43
N ASP A 16 5.22 -39.29 -20.05
CA ASP A 16 4.00 -39.59 -20.83
C ASP A 16 4.33 -39.85 -22.30
N VAL A 17 3.66 -40.86 -22.87
CA VAL A 17 3.71 -41.18 -24.30
C VAL A 17 2.46 -40.61 -24.96
N VAL A 18 2.63 -39.60 -25.84
CA VAL A 18 1.51 -38.97 -26.55
C VAL A 18 1.69 -39.08 -28.07
N GLY A 19 0.59 -39.32 -28.78
CA GLY A 19 0.61 -39.50 -30.25
C GLY A 19 0.52 -38.20 -31.07
N ARG A 20 0.31 -37.07 -30.40
CA ARG A 20 0.32 -35.69 -30.95
C ARG A 20 0.87 -34.76 -29.85
N ASP A 21 0.20 -33.64 -29.56
CA ASP A 21 0.70 -32.67 -28.58
C ASP A 21 0.29 -33.01 -27.15
N LYS A 22 1.22 -32.86 -26.21
CA LYS A 22 0.95 -32.86 -24.77
C LYS A 22 0.93 -31.42 -24.28
N ILE A 23 -0.23 -30.93 -23.88
CA ILE A 23 -0.36 -29.62 -23.23
C ILE A 23 -0.23 -29.83 -21.73
N VAL A 24 0.88 -29.39 -21.15
CA VAL A 24 1.10 -29.41 -19.70
C VAL A 24 0.85 -28.02 -19.13
N ASN A 25 -0.30 -27.84 -18.49
CA ASN A 25 -0.57 -26.64 -17.70
C ASN A 25 0.17 -26.77 -16.36
N SER A 26 1.41 -26.29 -16.33
CA SER A 26 2.11 -26.13 -15.05
C SER A 26 1.43 -25.00 -14.28
N PRO A 27 1.11 -25.16 -12.98
CA PRO A 27 0.63 -24.04 -12.19
C PRO A 27 1.68 -22.93 -12.29
N LYS A 28 1.26 -21.73 -12.72
CA LYS A 28 2.16 -20.57 -12.71
C LYS A 28 2.66 -20.43 -11.28
N LYS A 29 3.99 -20.47 -11.07
CA LYS A 29 4.58 -20.05 -9.79
C LYS A 29 4.15 -18.60 -9.56
N ILE A 30 3.18 -18.41 -8.68
CA ILE A 30 2.70 -17.08 -8.30
C ILE A 30 3.87 -16.43 -7.56
N LYS A 31 4.47 -15.41 -8.16
CA LYS A 31 5.46 -14.59 -7.46
C LYS A 31 4.70 -13.79 -6.40
N ILE A 32 4.89 -14.14 -5.13
CA ILE A 32 4.35 -13.37 -4.01
C ILE A 32 5.06 -12.02 -3.99
N SER A 33 4.29 -10.94 -3.96
CA SER A 33 4.83 -9.58 -3.87
C SER A 33 5.46 -9.35 -2.48
N GLN A 34 6.37 -8.39 -2.39
CA GLN A 34 6.97 -8.03 -1.10
C GLN A 34 5.90 -7.64 -0.06
N ILE A 35 4.89 -6.87 -0.47
CA ILE A 35 3.82 -6.41 0.42
C ILE A 35 2.95 -7.58 0.89
N ARG A 36 2.58 -8.51 0.00
CA ARG A 36 1.82 -9.71 0.40
C ARG A 36 2.58 -10.57 1.40
N ARG A 37 3.89 -10.75 1.19
CA ARG A 37 4.72 -11.48 2.14
C ARG A 37 4.72 -10.82 3.52
N LEU A 38 4.84 -9.50 3.59
CA LEU A 38 4.81 -8.76 4.86
C LEU A 38 3.46 -8.90 5.59
N PHE A 39 2.33 -8.91 4.88
CA PHE A 39 1.03 -9.15 5.51
C PHE A 39 0.91 -10.56 6.08
N GLN A 40 1.49 -11.57 5.41
CA GLN A 40 1.57 -12.93 5.94
C GLN A 40 2.46 -13.01 7.18
N GLU A 41 3.66 -12.41 7.12
CA GLU A 41 4.58 -12.32 8.27
C GLU A 41 3.91 -11.61 9.46
N LEU A 42 3.15 -10.53 9.21
CA LEU A 42 2.42 -9.83 10.27
C LEU A 42 1.33 -10.68 10.93
N SER A 43 0.59 -11.47 10.14
CA SER A 43 -0.42 -12.37 10.70
C SER A 43 0.23 -13.37 11.66
N GLU A 44 1.37 -13.93 11.28
CA GLU A 44 2.13 -14.87 12.11
C GLU A 44 2.67 -14.16 13.37
N GLU A 45 3.28 -12.99 13.23
CA GLU A 45 3.77 -12.17 14.36
C GLU A 45 2.66 -11.86 15.36
N TYR A 46 1.46 -11.50 14.86
CA TYR A 46 0.32 -11.13 15.70
C TYR A 46 -0.26 -12.34 16.45
N ASP A 47 -0.44 -13.48 15.77
CA ASP A 47 -0.98 -14.70 16.37
C ASP A 47 -0.04 -15.27 17.44
N ASN A 48 1.27 -15.21 17.20
CA ASN A 48 2.29 -15.66 18.14
C ASN A 48 2.60 -14.63 19.24
N LYS A 49 2.15 -13.37 19.08
CA LYS A 49 2.53 -12.22 19.92
C LYS A 49 4.03 -11.95 19.92
N ASP A 50 4.67 -12.22 18.78
CA ASP A 50 6.09 -12.00 18.56
C ASP A 50 6.33 -10.50 18.32
N LYS A 51 6.47 -9.78 19.43
CA LYS A 51 6.75 -8.34 19.44
C LYS A 51 8.23 -8.07 19.50
N ILE A 52 8.67 -7.06 18.76
CA ILE A 52 10.04 -6.54 18.83
C ILE A 52 10.04 -5.15 19.45
N GLU A 53 11.12 -4.82 20.18
CA GLU A 53 11.31 -3.47 20.75
C GLU A 53 11.93 -2.50 19.74
N GLU A 54 12.52 -3.01 18.64
CA GLU A 54 13.25 -2.19 17.68
C GLU A 54 12.32 -1.51 16.66
N ILE A 55 12.42 -0.18 16.56
CA ILE A 55 11.74 0.59 15.53
C ILE A 55 12.56 0.53 14.24
N CYS A 56 11.91 0.18 13.13
CA CYS A 56 12.46 0.18 11.78
C CYS A 56 13.02 1.58 11.46
N PHE A 57 14.31 1.65 11.13
CA PHE A 57 15.00 2.91 10.87
C PHE A 57 14.30 3.76 9.81
N GLU A 58 13.82 3.15 8.72
CA GLU A 58 13.11 3.82 7.64
C GLU A 58 11.78 4.43 8.09
N LEU A 59 11.11 3.85 9.11
CA LEU A 59 9.89 4.42 9.66
C LEU A 59 10.17 5.68 10.48
N THR A 60 11.32 5.71 11.17
CA THR A 60 11.71 6.89 11.96
C THR A 60 11.80 8.14 11.09
N GLU A 61 12.22 8.01 9.82
CA GLU A 61 12.28 9.13 8.89
C GLU A 61 10.91 9.80 8.70
N TYR A 62 9.83 9.02 8.63
CA TYR A 62 8.46 9.51 8.46
C TYR A 62 7.82 10.01 9.76
N GLN A 63 8.40 9.71 10.92
CA GLN A 63 7.92 10.15 12.21
C GLN A 63 8.49 11.53 12.61
N ILE A 64 9.64 11.91 12.04
CA ILE A 64 10.26 13.21 12.26
C ILE A 64 9.39 14.33 11.69
N GLU A 65 9.09 15.30 12.54
CA GLU A 65 8.42 16.53 12.13
C GLU A 65 9.44 17.49 11.52
N LYS A 66 9.26 17.85 10.25
CA LYS A 66 10.21 18.68 9.49
C LYS A 66 9.86 20.18 9.47
N ASP A 67 8.82 20.57 10.19
CA ASP A 67 8.24 21.91 10.12
C ASP A 67 7.48 22.22 11.41
N VAL A 68 7.38 23.50 11.78
CA VAL A 68 6.65 23.94 12.99
C VAL A 68 5.16 24.15 12.68
N ILE A 69 4.81 24.30 11.39
CA ILE A 69 3.44 24.56 10.95
C ILE A 69 2.66 23.24 10.83
N GLY A 70 1.57 23.14 11.60
CA GLY A 70 0.66 22.01 11.62
C GLY A 70 -0.16 21.83 10.32
N LEU A 71 -0.87 20.71 10.22
CA LEU A 71 -1.74 20.41 9.07
C LEU A 71 -2.91 21.41 8.98
N ASP A 72 -3.50 21.74 10.11
CA ASP A 72 -4.58 22.73 10.26
C ASP A 72 -4.21 24.07 9.61
N ALA A 73 -3.06 24.64 9.98
CA ALA A 73 -2.57 25.88 9.41
C ALA A 73 -2.33 25.77 7.90
N LYS A 74 -1.73 24.66 7.44
CA LYS A 74 -1.47 24.41 6.00
C LYS A 74 -2.75 24.34 5.18
N LEU A 75 -3.79 23.68 5.70
CA LEU A 75 -5.07 23.56 5.01
C LEU A 75 -5.87 24.88 5.05
N ASN A 76 -5.79 25.61 6.16
CA ASN A 76 -6.39 26.94 6.27
C ASN A 76 -5.76 27.94 5.29
N ASP A 77 -4.43 27.97 5.20
CA ASP A 77 -3.70 28.81 4.24
C ASP A 77 -4.05 28.47 2.79
N ALA A 78 -4.41 27.21 2.54
CA ALA A 78 -4.84 26.73 1.24
C ALA A 78 -6.35 26.95 0.97
N GLY A 79 -7.06 27.64 1.86
CA GLY A 79 -8.47 28.05 1.68
C GLY A 79 -9.49 26.95 2.00
N CYS A 80 -9.11 25.91 2.74
CA CYS A 80 -10.06 24.87 3.16
C CYS A 80 -11.11 25.40 4.14
N THR A 81 -12.29 24.78 4.14
CA THR A 81 -13.33 25.06 5.15
C THR A 81 -12.96 24.43 6.50
N GLU A 82 -13.44 25.01 7.60
CA GLU A 82 -13.19 24.50 8.96
C GLU A 82 -13.58 23.02 9.10
N ASN A 83 -14.79 22.64 8.65
CA ASN A 83 -15.26 21.26 8.69
C ASN A 83 -14.32 20.28 7.97
N TYR A 84 -13.72 20.72 6.85
CA TYR A 84 -12.76 19.89 6.13
C TYR A 84 -11.46 19.71 6.91
N ILE A 85 -10.99 20.78 7.56
CA ILE A 85 -9.79 20.76 8.40
C ILE A 85 -10.00 19.83 9.59
N GLU A 86 -11.15 19.94 10.28
CA GLU A 86 -11.52 19.04 11.38
C GLU A 86 -11.54 17.57 10.94
N ASP A 87 -12.18 17.26 9.81
CA ASP A 87 -12.21 15.92 9.25
C ASP A 87 -10.81 15.39 8.93
N ALA A 88 -9.94 16.23 8.34
CA ALA A 88 -8.57 15.89 8.00
C ALA A 88 -7.72 15.59 9.25
N GLU A 89 -7.88 16.39 10.30
CA GLU A 89 -7.25 16.18 11.61
C GLU A 89 -7.69 14.86 12.24
N ILE A 90 -8.99 14.55 12.21
CA ILE A 90 -9.54 13.30 12.75
C ILE A 90 -8.93 12.09 12.04
N VAL A 91 -8.92 12.06 10.71
CA VAL A 91 -8.38 10.90 9.98
C VAL A 91 -6.86 10.80 10.10
N LYS A 92 -6.12 11.93 10.17
CA LYS A 92 -4.69 11.96 10.48
C LYS A 92 -4.44 11.30 11.84
N GLN A 93 -5.19 11.71 12.87
CA GLN A 93 -5.02 11.19 14.22
C GLN A 93 -5.37 9.71 14.31
N LYS A 94 -6.43 9.26 13.63
CA LYS A 94 -6.79 7.83 13.55
C LYS A 94 -5.66 7.00 12.97
N PHE A 95 -5.07 7.44 11.86
CA PHE A 95 -3.91 6.76 11.28
C PHE A 95 -2.71 6.77 12.23
N ALA A 96 -2.37 7.91 12.84
CA ALA A 96 -1.26 8.02 13.77
C ALA A 96 -1.41 7.07 14.98
N LYS A 97 -2.63 6.91 15.51
CA LYS A 97 -2.92 5.96 16.58
C LYS A 97 -2.73 4.51 16.11
N LYS A 98 -3.17 4.18 14.90
CA LYS A 98 -2.95 2.85 14.32
C LYS A 98 -1.46 2.57 14.12
N LEU A 99 -0.71 3.52 13.57
CA LEU A 99 0.74 3.42 13.42
C LEU A 99 1.44 3.11 14.76
N TYR A 100 1.09 3.85 15.81
CA TYR A 100 1.62 3.64 17.16
C TYR A 100 1.22 2.28 17.72
N HIS A 101 -0.03 1.85 17.53
CA HIS A 101 -0.53 0.58 18.08
C HIS A 101 0.23 -0.64 17.55
N TYR A 102 0.63 -0.62 16.27
CA TYR A 102 1.34 -1.72 15.62
C TYR A 102 2.85 -1.49 15.51
N GLN A 103 3.41 -0.51 16.22
CA GLN A 103 4.85 -0.21 16.16
C GLN A 103 5.73 -1.34 16.72
N GLU A 104 5.17 -2.25 17.52
CA GLU A 104 5.89 -3.38 18.12
C GLU A 104 5.99 -4.60 17.16
N TYR A 105 5.44 -4.51 15.95
CA TYR A 105 5.47 -5.59 14.96
C TYR A 105 6.35 -5.18 13.77
N GLN A 106 7.43 -5.92 13.51
CA GLN A 106 8.39 -5.55 12.47
C GLN A 106 7.73 -5.49 11.09
N SER A 107 6.87 -6.47 10.81
CA SER A 107 6.18 -6.57 9.53
C SER A 107 5.20 -5.42 9.34
N ALA A 108 4.48 -5.01 10.39
CA ALA A 108 3.60 -3.85 10.35
C ALA A 108 4.38 -2.55 10.06
N GLN A 109 5.51 -2.34 10.75
CA GLN A 109 6.35 -1.17 10.51
C GLN A 109 6.81 -1.08 9.05
N ARG A 110 7.25 -2.20 8.47
CA ARG A 110 7.67 -2.27 7.06
C ARG A 110 6.51 -2.05 6.08
N ILE A 111 5.31 -2.55 6.39
CA ILE A 111 4.09 -2.26 5.62
C ILE A 111 3.82 -0.75 5.62
N PHE A 112 3.87 -0.10 6.80
CA PHE A 112 3.66 1.34 6.88
C PHE A 112 4.71 2.12 6.08
N VAL A 113 5.99 1.75 6.14
CA VAL A 113 7.05 2.37 5.32
C VAL A 113 6.72 2.28 3.83
N LEU A 114 6.34 1.10 3.33
CA LEU A 114 5.99 0.92 1.92
C LEU A 114 4.79 1.76 1.50
N LEU A 115 3.74 1.79 2.33
CA LEU A 115 2.52 2.53 2.02
C LEU A 115 2.74 4.05 2.09
N LEU A 116 3.47 4.54 3.10
CA LEU A 116 3.81 5.96 3.23
C LEU A 116 4.70 6.42 2.07
N ALA A 117 5.67 5.60 1.65
CA ALA A 117 6.49 5.87 0.47
C ALA A 117 5.62 5.95 -0.79
N GLN A 118 4.74 4.96 -1.00
CA GLN A 118 3.84 4.94 -2.16
C GLN A 118 2.93 6.17 -2.21
N VAL A 119 2.32 6.54 -1.07
CA VAL A 119 1.48 7.75 -0.97
C VAL A 119 2.29 9.01 -1.26
N SER A 120 3.51 9.12 -0.71
CA SER A 120 4.37 10.28 -0.95
C SER A 120 4.75 10.43 -2.42
N GLU A 121 5.14 9.33 -3.07
CA GLU A 121 5.50 9.32 -4.49
C GLU A 121 4.31 9.65 -5.40
N LEU A 122 3.14 9.06 -5.15
CA LEU A 122 1.92 9.38 -5.90
C LEU A 122 1.55 10.86 -5.73
N PHE A 123 1.64 11.40 -4.51
CA PHE A 123 1.39 12.81 -4.27
C PHE A 123 2.35 13.71 -5.07
N ARG A 124 3.66 13.43 -5.00
CA ARG A 124 4.69 14.20 -5.75
C ARG A 124 4.49 14.13 -7.26
N ALA A 125 4.11 12.97 -7.77
CA ALA A 125 3.97 12.75 -9.20
C ALA A 125 2.65 13.28 -9.78
N LYS A 126 1.56 13.26 -9.00
CA LYS A 126 0.19 13.50 -9.50
C LYS A 126 -0.47 14.73 -8.92
N ILE A 127 -0.27 15.01 -7.64
CA ILE A 127 -0.99 16.06 -6.93
C ILE A 127 -0.18 17.35 -6.88
N LEU A 128 1.13 17.27 -6.61
CA LEU A 128 2.01 18.43 -6.56
C LEU A 128 2.02 19.25 -7.87
N PRO A 129 2.02 18.65 -9.08
CA PRO A 129 1.92 19.42 -10.32
C PRO A 129 0.60 20.19 -10.45
N LEU A 130 -0.51 19.63 -9.95
CA LEU A 130 -1.83 20.27 -9.99
C LEU A 130 -1.89 21.46 -9.03
N LEU A 131 -1.34 21.30 -7.82
CA LEU A 131 -1.16 22.40 -6.87
C LEU A 131 -0.34 23.54 -7.48
N ASN A 132 0.80 23.21 -8.11
CA ASN A 132 1.66 24.20 -8.77
C ASN A 132 0.96 24.90 -9.95
N SER A 133 -0.09 24.31 -10.52
CA SER A 133 -0.91 24.93 -11.57
C SER A 133 -1.99 25.88 -11.02
N GLY A 134 -2.07 26.06 -9.71
CA GLY A 134 -3.06 26.91 -9.04
C GLY A 134 -4.44 26.28 -8.92
N LYS A 135 -4.53 24.94 -9.01
CA LYS A 135 -5.79 24.23 -8.84
C LYS A 135 -6.30 24.38 -7.41
N ASP A 136 -7.60 24.62 -7.26
CA ASP A 136 -8.24 24.79 -5.97
C ASP A 136 -8.21 23.50 -5.13
N VAL A 137 -8.10 23.64 -3.81
CA VAL A 137 -7.97 22.52 -2.89
C VAL A 137 -9.22 21.63 -2.87
N ILE A 138 -10.41 22.20 -3.05
CA ILE A 138 -11.66 21.42 -3.10
C ILE A 138 -11.65 20.52 -4.33
N GLU A 139 -11.20 21.03 -5.48
CA GLU A 139 -11.07 20.25 -6.70
C GLU A 139 -10.01 19.14 -6.57
N LEU A 140 -8.95 19.41 -5.82
CA LEU A 140 -7.86 18.47 -5.56
C LEU A 140 -8.30 17.24 -4.75
N GLN A 141 -9.38 17.33 -3.98
CA GLN A 141 -9.87 16.19 -3.19
C GLN A 141 -10.23 15.00 -4.06
N ASN A 142 -10.86 15.26 -5.21
CA ASN A 142 -11.21 14.23 -6.16
C ASN A 142 -9.96 13.64 -6.82
N ASP A 143 -8.96 14.46 -7.13
CA ASP A 143 -7.68 13.97 -7.67
C ASP A 143 -6.94 13.11 -6.64
N ILE A 144 -6.89 13.52 -5.37
CA ILE A 144 -6.29 12.74 -4.28
C ILE A 144 -6.99 11.39 -4.16
N TYR A 145 -8.32 11.37 -4.26
CA TYR A 145 -9.06 10.11 -4.24
C TYR A 145 -8.67 9.20 -5.42
N ILE A 146 -8.72 9.72 -6.64
CA ILE A 146 -8.51 8.96 -7.88
C ILE A 146 -7.05 8.52 -8.03
N GLU A 147 -6.10 9.39 -7.73
CA GLU A 147 -4.67 9.20 -8.00
C GLU A 147 -3.90 8.58 -6.83
N ILE A 148 -4.42 8.67 -5.60
CA ILE A 148 -3.75 8.15 -4.39
C ILE A 148 -4.60 7.12 -3.66
N ILE A 149 -5.76 7.53 -3.14
CA ILE A 149 -6.54 6.69 -2.21
C ILE A 149 -6.99 5.41 -2.89
N ASN A 150 -7.62 5.52 -4.06
CA ASN A 150 -8.16 4.38 -4.79
C ASN A 150 -7.05 3.43 -5.28
N PRO A 151 -5.94 3.88 -5.91
CA PRO A 151 -4.86 2.98 -6.33
C PRO A 151 -4.19 2.24 -5.16
N VAL A 152 -3.98 2.90 -4.02
CA VAL A 152 -3.41 2.25 -2.82
C VAL A 152 -4.42 1.27 -2.21
N TYR A 153 -5.71 1.60 -2.23
CA TYR A 153 -6.76 0.68 -1.77
C TYR A 153 -6.86 -0.57 -2.64
N GLU A 154 -6.79 -0.41 -3.97
CA GLU A 154 -6.77 -1.54 -4.91
C GLU A 154 -5.51 -2.40 -4.79
N LEU A 155 -4.35 -1.79 -4.46
CA LEU A 155 -3.14 -2.53 -4.09
C LEU A 155 -3.40 -3.41 -2.85
N LEU A 156 -4.00 -2.86 -1.80
CA LEU A 156 -4.33 -3.59 -0.58
C LEU A 156 -5.36 -4.70 -0.84
N ASN A 157 -6.43 -4.43 -1.60
CA ASN A 157 -7.41 -5.44 -1.97
C ASN A 157 -6.79 -6.60 -2.76
N ARG A 158 -5.75 -6.36 -3.55
CA ARG A 158 -5.07 -7.40 -4.33
C ARG A 158 -4.06 -8.20 -3.51
N GLU A 159 -3.29 -7.53 -2.66
CA GLU A 159 -2.13 -8.12 -1.99
C GLU A 159 -2.38 -8.51 -0.53
N ALA A 160 -3.43 -7.95 0.08
CA ALA A 160 -3.77 -8.08 1.50
C ALA A 160 -5.26 -8.40 1.68
N SER A 161 -5.91 -9.06 0.71
CA SER A 161 -7.34 -9.41 0.78
C SER A 161 -7.72 -10.27 2.00
N GLU A 162 -6.74 -10.98 2.56
CA GLU A 162 -6.90 -11.87 3.71
C GLU A 162 -6.48 -11.19 5.03
N ASP A 163 -6.01 -9.94 4.99
CA ASP A 163 -5.59 -9.21 6.19
C ASP A 163 -6.78 -8.91 7.11
N ASN A 164 -6.66 -9.38 8.35
CA ASN A 164 -7.56 -9.10 9.45
C ASN A 164 -6.83 -8.46 10.65
N VAL A 165 -5.53 -8.17 10.50
CA VAL A 165 -4.70 -7.61 11.56
C VAL A 165 -4.63 -6.10 11.45
N LEU A 166 -4.13 -5.54 10.34
CA LEU A 166 -4.02 -4.08 10.18
C LEU A 166 -5.35 -3.46 9.76
N TYR A 167 -6.04 -4.13 8.84
CA TYR A 167 -7.32 -3.74 8.26
C TYR A 167 -7.32 -2.28 7.83
N LEU A 168 -6.54 -1.98 6.79
CA LEU A 168 -6.41 -0.63 6.23
C LEU A 168 -7.49 -0.38 5.19
N ASN A 169 -8.37 0.58 5.43
CA ASN A 169 -9.36 1.04 4.46
C ASN A 169 -8.99 2.42 3.90
N GLN A 170 -9.87 2.94 3.04
CA GLN A 170 -9.66 4.22 2.36
C GLN A 170 -9.48 5.40 3.31
N ALA A 171 -10.12 5.38 4.50
CA ALA A 171 -9.96 6.41 5.51
C ALA A 171 -8.56 6.39 6.15
N GLU A 172 -7.96 5.22 6.39
CA GLU A 172 -6.56 5.15 6.83
C GLU A 172 -5.60 5.64 5.76
N ILE A 173 -5.85 5.32 4.48
CA ILE A 173 -5.03 5.81 3.36
C ILE A 173 -5.14 7.33 3.25
N LYS A 174 -6.35 7.89 3.37
CA LYS A 174 -6.56 9.34 3.46
C LYS A 174 -5.82 9.93 4.67
N GLY A 175 -5.85 9.23 5.81
CA GLY A 175 -5.07 9.57 7.00
C GLY A 175 -3.56 9.59 6.75
N MET A 176 -3.01 8.68 5.93
CA MET A 176 -1.60 8.69 5.54
C MET A 176 -1.21 9.96 4.77
N VAL A 177 -2.06 10.42 3.84
CA VAL A 177 -1.82 11.68 3.10
C VAL A 177 -1.68 12.84 4.08
N TYR A 178 -2.61 12.98 5.01
CA TYR A 178 -2.59 14.08 5.98
C TYR A 178 -1.52 13.92 7.06
N TYR A 179 -1.16 12.69 7.42
CA TYR A 179 -0.04 12.41 8.32
C TYR A 179 1.28 12.90 7.72
N LEU A 180 1.54 12.59 6.45
CA LEU A 180 2.70 13.07 5.72
C LEU A 180 2.68 14.60 5.55
N THR A 181 1.49 15.18 5.38
CA THR A 181 1.32 16.64 5.26
C THR A 181 1.68 17.36 6.56
N GLY A 182 1.11 16.89 7.68
CA GLY A 182 1.37 17.46 9.00
C GLY A 182 2.85 17.42 9.35
N ARG A 183 3.56 16.33 9.00
CA ARG A 183 5.01 16.19 9.23
C ARG A 183 5.89 16.81 8.14
N CYS A 184 5.29 17.47 7.15
CA CYS A 184 5.98 18.14 6.06
C CYS A 184 6.82 17.21 5.16
N HIS A 185 6.40 15.96 5.01
CA HIS A 185 6.91 15.04 3.99
C HIS A 185 6.30 15.29 2.60
N ILE A 186 5.10 15.86 2.57
CA ILE A 186 4.44 16.39 1.38
C ILE A 186 3.99 17.83 1.66
N LYS A 187 4.16 18.72 0.68
CA LYS A 187 3.84 20.14 0.79
C LYS A 187 2.61 20.46 -0.06
N TRP A 188 1.67 21.19 0.54
CA TRP A 188 0.43 21.64 -0.10
C TRP A 188 0.53 23.03 -0.71
N VAL A 189 1.66 23.70 -0.49
CA VAL A 189 2.03 24.97 -1.09
C VAL A 189 3.42 24.82 -1.70
N ALA A 190 3.63 25.47 -2.85
CA ALA A 190 4.93 25.55 -3.51
C ALA A 190 5.93 26.36 -2.67
#